data_AF-A0A349MBH7-F1
#
_entry.id   AF-A0A349MBH7-F1
#
_cell.length_a   1.000
_cell.length_b   1.000
_cell.length_c   1.000
_cell.angle_alpha   90.00
_cell.angle_beta   90.00
_cell.angle_gamma   90.00
#
_symmetry.space_group_name_H-M   'P 1'
#
loop_
_entity.id
_entity.type
_entity.pdbx_description
1 polymer ?
#
loop_
_entity_poly.entity_id
_entity_poly.type
_entity_poly.pdbx_seq_one_letter_code
_entity_poly.pdbx_strand_id
1 'polypeptide(L)'
;MGRDRSVRLIRESNKSEALIGVVSQKEDDTEVPGPNDLNKVGTVARILKMLKMPDGTNTVILQGQQKFRWSEVIQEEPYHKAKVESYGGVDEPLPEKEGQAMMESLRDLSAELIEMNPNIPTEAAEAIKGIDRLGFLVNFIGSNMQVEVEDKQGILEEVNLRERAQKVLELLHKEKQMLSLKQDIQRKVKTDLDQQQREFFLHQQMKTIQDELGANPLKEEILEKRAKAATKDWPDHAKNAFDKEIGKLERMNPQASEYSVQANYLDTLLDLPWNEMSQDNFDLNHAQAILDQDHYGLEKVKERIIEHLAVLKIKGDLKAPIL
;
A
#
# COMPACT_ATOMS: atom_id res chain seq x y z
N MET A 1 20.56 -14.35 -25.32
CA MET A 1 21.91 -13.90 -24.90
C MET A 1 22.49 -12.95 -25.95
N GLY A 2 23.07 -11.82 -25.52
CA GLY A 2 23.58 -10.78 -26.44
C GLY A 2 25.09 -10.55 -26.43
N ARG A 3 25.85 -11.09 -25.48
CA ARG A 3 27.30 -10.84 -25.38
C ARG A 3 28.09 -11.73 -26.35
N ASP A 4 28.95 -11.13 -27.18
CA ASP A 4 29.72 -11.82 -28.23
C ASP A 4 30.60 -12.97 -27.70
N ARG A 5 31.19 -12.82 -26.51
CA ARG A 5 32.01 -13.87 -25.88
C ARG A 5 31.20 -15.15 -25.61
N SER A 6 30.00 -15.02 -25.04
CA SER A 6 29.12 -16.16 -24.74
C SER A 6 28.62 -16.85 -26.01
N VAL A 7 28.27 -16.07 -27.04
CA VAL A 7 27.83 -16.63 -28.33
C VAL A 7 28.94 -17.43 -29.00
N ARG A 8 30.19 -16.95 -28.93
CA ARG A 8 31.36 -17.67 -29.46
C ARG A 8 31.58 -19.00 -28.74
N LEU A 9 31.60 -19.00 -27.40
CA LEU A 9 31.75 -20.23 -26.59
C LEU A 9 30.70 -21.27 -26.99
N ILE A 10 29.42 -20.88 -27.02
CA ILE A 10 28.33 -21.81 -27.25
C ILE A 10 28.38 -22.37 -28.69
N ARG A 11 28.74 -21.56 -29.70
CA ARG A 11 28.91 -22.06 -31.08
C ARG A 11 30.03 -23.07 -31.22
N GLU A 12 31.13 -22.88 -30.48
CA GLU A 12 32.26 -23.82 -30.49
C GLU A 12 31.88 -25.12 -29.75
N SER A 13 31.34 -25.00 -28.54
CA SER A 13 30.94 -26.15 -27.72
C SER A 13 29.83 -26.98 -28.35
N ASN A 14 28.90 -26.36 -29.10
CA ASN A 14 27.82 -27.08 -29.79
C ASN A 14 28.33 -27.94 -30.97
N LYS A 15 29.50 -27.63 -31.55
CA LYS A 15 30.09 -28.46 -32.62
C LYS A 15 30.75 -29.73 -32.08
N SER A 16 31.16 -29.72 -30.82
CA SER A 16 31.95 -30.78 -30.20
C SER A 16 31.22 -31.51 -29.07
N GLU A 17 29.91 -31.29 -28.91
CA GLU A 17 29.10 -31.77 -27.76
C GLU A 17 29.75 -31.49 -26.39
N ALA A 18 30.49 -30.38 -26.29
CA ALA A 18 31.27 -30.08 -25.10
C ALA A 18 30.37 -29.62 -23.94
N LEU A 19 30.76 -30.02 -22.73
CA LEU A 19 30.21 -29.49 -21.49
C LEU A 19 30.69 -28.06 -21.28
N ILE A 20 29.82 -27.22 -20.72
CA ILE A 20 30.13 -25.82 -20.36
C ILE A 20 29.95 -25.60 -18.86
N GLY A 21 30.71 -24.67 -18.30
CA GLY A 21 30.51 -24.20 -16.92
C GLY A 21 29.60 -22.99 -16.92
N VAL A 22 28.54 -23.02 -16.11
CA VAL A 22 27.65 -21.87 -15.88
C VAL A 22 27.85 -21.37 -14.46
N VAL A 23 28.09 -20.06 -14.33
CA VAL A 23 28.34 -19.37 -13.07
C VAL A 23 27.53 -18.09 -13.07
N SER A 24 26.89 -17.78 -11.94
CA SER A 24 26.17 -16.53 -11.72
C SER A 24 27.16 -15.38 -11.44
N GLN A 25 26.79 -14.19 -11.92
CA GLN A 25 27.42 -12.95 -11.44
C GLN A 25 26.88 -12.63 -10.05
N LYS A 26 27.67 -11.91 -9.25
CA LYS A 26 27.22 -11.39 -7.96
C LYS A 26 26.26 -10.21 -8.15
N GLU A 27 26.59 -9.34 -9.11
CA GLU A 27 25.82 -8.14 -9.46
C GLU A 27 25.45 -8.19 -10.94
N ASP A 28 24.16 -8.12 -11.25
CA ASP A 28 23.64 -8.30 -12.61
C ASP A 28 23.98 -7.13 -13.56
N ASP A 29 24.23 -5.94 -13.01
CA ASP A 29 24.49 -4.71 -13.77
C ASP A 29 25.90 -4.65 -14.39
N THR A 30 26.77 -5.61 -14.09
CA THR A 30 28.14 -5.63 -14.61
C THR A 30 28.17 -6.16 -16.05
N GLU A 31 28.40 -5.30 -17.04
CA GLU A 31 28.43 -5.71 -18.46
C GLU A 31 29.59 -6.67 -18.80
N VAL A 32 30.75 -6.47 -18.19
CA VAL A 32 31.93 -7.33 -18.40
C VAL A 32 32.45 -7.75 -17.02
N PRO A 33 31.88 -8.81 -16.43
CA PRO A 33 32.29 -9.26 -15.10
C PRO A 33 33.72 -9.77 -15.14
N GLY A 34 34.54 -9.29 -14.20
CA GLY A 34 35.85 -9.85 -13.91
C GLY A 34 35.75 -11.12 -13.05
N PRO A 35 36.87 -11.80 -12.80
CA PRO A 35 36.89 -13.02 -11.98
C PRO A 35 36.36 -12.83 -10.54
N ASN A 36 36.46 -11.62 -9.99
CA ASN A 36 36.01 -11.31 -8.63
C ASN A 36 34.50 -11.06 -8.54
N ASP A 37 33.86 -10.76 -9.66
CA ASP A 37 32.43 -10.46 -9.78
C ASP A 37 31.59 -11.72 -9.99
N LEU A 38 32.25 -12.87 -10.16
CA LEU A 38 31.62 -14.17 -10.35
C LEU A 38 31.58 -14.98 -9.06
N ASN A 39 30.51 -15.74 -8.87
CA ASN A 39 30.42 -16.68 -7.77
C ASN A 39 31.39 -17.85 -7.96
N LYS A 40 31.91 -18.42 -6.87
CA LYS A 40 32.95 -19.47 -6.96
C LYS A 40 32.39 -20.84 -7.31
N VAL A 41 31.12 -21.08 -6.99
CA VAL A 41 30.42 -22.34 -7.27
C VAL A 41 29.46 -22.12 -8.43
N GLY A 42 29.49 -23.03 -9.40
CA GLY A 42 28.63 -23.05 -10.57
C GLY A 42 28.11 -24.44 -10.88
N THR A 43 27.46 -24.58 -12.02
CA THR A 43 26.92 -25.85 -12.50
C THR A 43 27.46 -26.18 -13.90
N VAL A 44 27.98 -27.39 -14.05
CA VAL A 44 28.34 -27.96 -15.33
C VAL A 44 27.05 -28.24 -16.08
N ALA A 45 26.92 -27.67 -17.28
CA ALA A 45 25.73 -27.81 -18.10
C ALA A 45 26.07 -28.39 -19.47
N ARG A 46 25.12 -29.16 -20.01
CA ARG A 46 25.12 -29.63 -21.39
C ARG A 46 24.22 -28.75 -22.23
N ILE A 47 24.66 -28.40 -23.44
CA ILE A 47 23.83 -27.71 -24.42
C ILE A 47 22.89 -28.73 -25.06
N LEU A 48 21.58 -28.58 -24.85
CA LEU A 48 20.57 -29.44 -25.48
C LEU A 48 20.15 -28.91 -26.85
N LYS A 49 19.95 -27.60 -26.96
CA LYS A 49 19.48 -26.98 -28.20
C LYS A 49 19.89 -25.52 -28.27
N MET A 50 20.22 -25.08 -29.49
CA MET A 50 20.40 -23.67 -29.82
C MET A 50 19.31 -23.27 -30.81
N LEU A 51 18.57 -22.21 -30.48
CA LEU A 51 17.53 -21.62 -31.31
C LEU A 51 17.97 -20.20 -31.67
N LYS A 52 17.99 -19.89 -32.96
CA LYS A 52 18.20 -18.53 -33.42
C LYS A 52 16.83 -17.89 -33.63
N MET A 53 16.55 -16.84 -32.87
CA MET A 53 15.28 -16.12 -32.97
C MET A 53 15.28 -15.20 -34.20
N PRO A 54 14.11 -14.84 -34.74
CA PRO A 54 13.99 -13.95 -35.89
C PRO A 54 14.59 -12.55 -35.66
N ASP A 55 14.64 -12.11 -34.40
CA ASP A 55 15.23 -10.85 -33.95
C ASP A 55 16.78 -10.84 -33.95
N GLY A 56 17.40 -11.96 -34.33
CA GLY A 56 18.85 -12.13 -34.36
C GLY A 56 19.46 -12.58 -33.03
N THR A 57 18.69 -12.69 -31.95
CA THR A 57 19.16 -13.21 -30.67
C THR A 57 19.28 -14.74 -30.68
N ASN A 58 20.17 -15.29 -29.85
CA ASN A 58 20.29 -16.73 -29.66
C ASN A 58 19.71 -17.13 -28.29
N THR A 59 18.82 -18.12 -28.31
CA THR A 59 18.28 -18.81 -27.14
C THR A 59 18.90 -20.18 -27.05
N VAL A 60 19.40 -20.53 -25.87
CA VAL A 60 20.09 -21.80 -25.64
C VAL A 60 19.44 -22.51 -24.48
N ILE A 61 19.10 -23.78 -24.71
CA ILE A 61 18.54 -24.66 -23.70
C ILE A 61 19.69 -25.46 -23.11
N LEU A 62 19.89 -25.29 -21.80
CA LEU A 62 20.96 -25.92 -21.04
C LEU A 62 20.36 -26.91 -20.04
N GLN A 63 21.04 -28.04 -19.84
CA GLN A 63 20.73 -28.98 -18.78
C GLN A 63 21.89 -29.02 -17.79
N GLY A 64 21.64 -28.56 -16.57
CA GLY A 64 22.59 -28.71 -15.46
C GLY A 64 22.79 -30.18 -15.09
N GLN A 65 24.04 -30.57 -14.83
CA GLN A 65 24.39 -31.95 -14.47
C GLN A 65 25.01 -32.04 -13.08
N GLN A 66 26.05 -31.27 -12.81
CA GLN A 66 26.81 -31.38 -11.57
C GLN A 66 27.34 -30.02 -11.12
N LYS A 67 27.50 -29.84 -9.80
CA LYS A 67 28.09 -28.63 -9.23
C LYS A 67 29.61 -28.69 -9.36
N PHE A 68 30.23 -27.54 -9.60
CA PHE A 68 31.67 -27.41 -9.61
C PHE A 68 32.09 -26.15 -8.87
N ARG A 69 33.34 -26.12 -8.40
CA ARG A 69 34.00 -24.92 -7.91
C ARG A 69 35.14 -24.59 -8.85
N TRP A 70 35.34 -23.31 -9.17
CA TRP A 70 36.48 -22.87 -9.97
C TRP A 70 37.50 -22.10 -9.12
N SER A 71 38.77 -22.22 -9.48
CA SER A 71 39.89 -21.63 -8.72
C SER A 71 40.60 -20.53 -9.50
N GLU A 72 41.14 -20.87 -10.67
CA GLU A 72 42.02 -20.02 -11.48
C GLU A 72 41.49 -19.88 -12.90
N VAL A 73 41.44 -18.65 -13.41
CA VAL A 73 41.17 -18.36 -14.82
C VAL A 73 42.46 -18.56 -15.62
N ILE A 74 42.42 -19.50 -16.57
CA ILE A 74 43.57 -19.86 -17.43
C ILE A 74 43.53 -19.14 -18.79
N GLN A 75 42.37 -18.59 -19.16
CA GLN A 75 42.17 -17.89 -20.43
C GLN A 75 41.00 -16.91 -20.29
N GLU A 76 41.09 -15.73 -20.90
CA GLU A 76 39.99 -14.74 -20.93
C GLU A 76 39.39 -14.52 -22.32
N GLU A 77 40.23 -14.54 -23.36
CA GLU A 77 39.81 -14.34 -24.77
C GLU A 77 40.02 -15.63 -25.58
N PRO A 78 39.11 -16.00 -26.50
CA PRO A 78 37.87 -15.32 -26.88
C PRO A 78 36.70 -15.51 -25.89
N TYR A 79 36.91 -16.32 -24.85
CA TYR A 79 35.99 -16.57 -23.73
C TYR A 79 36.77 -17.11 -22.53
N HIS A 80 36.17 -17.03 -21.34
CA HIS A 80 36.80 -17.51 -20.11
C HIS A 80 36.96 -19.03 -20.10
N LYS A 81 38.15 -19.49 -19.72
CA LYS A 81 38.39 -20.86 -19.27
C LYS A 81 38.99 -20.82 -17.87
N ALA A 82 38.56 -21.71 -17.01
CA ALA A 82 39.04 -21.81 -15.65
C ALA A 82 39.32 -23.27 -15.27
N LYS A 83 40.22 -23.48 -14.31
CA LYS A 83 40.36 -24.77 -13.63
C LYS A 83 39.15 -24.99 -12.73
N VAL A 84 38.54 -26.16 -12.86
CA VAL A 84 37.34 -26.55 -12.12
C VAL A 84 37.58 -27.86 -11.37
N GLU A 85 36.97 -27.97 -10.20
CA GLU A 85 36.92 -29.17 -9.38
C GLU A 85 35.47 -29.54 -9.06
N SER A 86 35.19 -30.83 -8.90
CA SER A 86 33.86 -31.29 -8.48
C SER A 86 33.52 -30.74 -7.10
N TYR A 87 32.30 -30.25 -6.93
CA TYR A 87 31.86 -29.64 -5.67
C TYR A 87 30.63 -30.33 -5.11
N GLY A 88 30.68 -30.69 -3.82
CA GLY A 88 29.53 -31.21 -3.08
C GLY A 88 29.22 -32.70 -3.24
N GLY A 89 29.95 -33.45 -4.07
CA GLY A 89 29.86 -34.91 -4.13
C GLY A 89 28.47 -35.47 -4.47
N VAL A 90 28.22 -36.73 -4.09
CA VAL A 90 26.89 -37.34 -4.14
C VAL A 90 26.18 -37.00 -2.83
N ASP A 91 24.93 -36.54 -2.90
CA ASP A 91 24.14 -36.22 -1.70
C ASP A 91 24.08 -37.45 -0.78
N GLU A 92 24.44 -37.27 0.49
CA GLU A 92 24.24 -38.30 1.50
C GLU A 92 22.74 -38.49 1.75
N PRO A 93 22.22 -39.74 1.67
CA PRO A 93 20.82 -39.99 1.89
C PRO A 93 20.46 -39.72 3.36
N LEU A 94 19.38 -38.96 3.57
CA LEU A 94 18.81 -38.77 4.89
C LEU A 94 18.14 -40.06 5.39
N PRO A 95 17.95 -40.21 6.72
CA PRO A 95 17.05 -41.21 7.28
C PRO A 95 15.69 -41.17 6.58
N GLU A 96 15.16 -42.34 6.22
CA GLU A 96 13.97 -42.46 5.35
C GLU A 96 12.78 -41.62 5.83
N LYS A 97 12.46 -41.69 7.14
CA LYS A 97 11.37 -40.92 7.74
C LYS A 97 11.58 -39.40 7.64
N GLU A 98 12.81 -38.95 7.85
CA GLU A 98 13.15 -37.53 7.82
C GLU A 98 13.10 -37.00 6.39
N GLY A 99 13.68 -37.72 5.44
CA GLY A 99 13.63 -37.38 4.02
C GLY A 99 12.20 -37.33 3.48
N GLN A 100 11.35 -38.29 3.86
CA GLN A 100 9.93 -38.29 3.47
C GLN A 100 9.17 -37.09 4.05
N ALA A 101 9.34 -36.78 5.34
CA ALA A 101 8.68 -35.63 5.97
C ALA A 101 9.08 -34.29 5.33
N MET A 102 10.36 -34.14 4.97
CA MET A 102 10.84 -32.95 4.25
C MET A 102 10.26 -32.87 2.82
N MET A 103 10.19 -33.99 2.10
CA MET A 103 9.60 -34.01 0.76
C MET A 103 8.11 -33.65 0.79
N GLU A 104 7.35 -34.19 1.74
CA GLU A 104 5.94 -33.88 1.92
C GLU A 104 5.74 -32.39 2.21
N SER A 105 6.50 -31.84 3.17
CA SER A 105 6.48 -30.41 3.51
C SER A 105 6.79 -29.51 2.30
N LEU A 106 7.81 -29.86 1.51
CA LEU A 106 8.17 -29.12 0.29
C LEU A 106 7.07 -29.19 -0.77
N ARG A 107 6.46 -30.36 -0.96
CA ARG A 107 5.38 -30.57 -1.95
C ARG A 107 4.13 -29.79 -1.58
N ASP A 108 3.71 -29.87 -0.32
CA ASP A 108 2.51 -29.19 0.18
C ASP A 108 2.66 -27.68 0.09
N LEU A 109 3.77 -27.15 0.59
CA LEU A 109 4.03 -25.70 0.55
C LEU A 109 4.15 -25.18 -0.89
N SER A 110 4.77 -25.96 -1.79
CA SER A 110 4.85 -25.59 -3.21
C SER A 110 3.47 -25.62 -3.88
N ALA A 111 2.63 -26.60 -3.58
CA ALA A 111 1.28 -26.69 -4.13
C ALA A 111 0.42 -25.50 -3.69
N GLU A 112 0.47 -25.13 -2.41
CA GLU A 112 -0.23 -23.95 -1.89
C GLU A 112 0.24 -22.66 -2.58
N LEU A 113 1.56 -22.50 -2.78
CA LEU A 113 2.11 -21.33 -3.48
C LEU A 113 1.65 -21.24 -4.94
N ILE A 114 1.57 -22.38 -5.64
CA ILE A 114 1.07 -22.45 -7.02
C ILE A 114 -0.40 -22.04 -7.08
N GLU A 115 -1.24 -22.51 -6.15
CA GLU A 115 -2.65 -22.12 -6.08
C GLU A 115 -2.84 -20.62 -5.77
N MET A 116 -1.96 -20.05 -4.95
CA MET A 116 -1.98 -18.62 -4.62
C MET A 116 -1.48 -17.73 -5.76
N ASN A 117 -0.69 -18.27 -6.70
CA ASN A 117 -0.07 -17.52 -7.79
C ASN A 117 -0.69 -17.86 -9.15
N PRO A 118 -1.61 -17.02 -9.68
CA PRO A 118 -2.30 -17.29 -10.94
C PRO A 118 -1.39 -17.29 -12.18
N ASN A 119 -0.13 -16.88 -12.06
CA ASN A 119 0.83 -16.90 -13.16
C ASN A 119 1.50 -18.28 -13.35
N ILE A 120 1.34 -19.20 -12.40
CA ILE A 120 1.94 -20.53 -12.48
C ILE A 120 0.89 -21.54 -12.96
N PRO A 121 1.16 -22.31 -14.02
CA PRO A 121 0.26 -23.36 -14.47
C PRO A 121 0.03 -24.42 -13.39
N THR A 122 -1.20 -24.88 -13.23
CA THR A 122 -1.57 -25.90 -12.23
C THR A 122 -0.84 -27.24 -12.43
N GLU A 123 -0.46 -27.54 -13.68
CA GLU A 123 0.32 -28.71 -14.07
C GLU A 123 1.71 -28.74 -13.39
N ALA A 124 2.23 -27.58 -12.97
CA ALA A 124 3.48 -27.51 -12.22
C ALA A 124 3.39 -28.25 -10.87
N ALA A 125 2.23 -28.22 -10.22
CA ALA A 125 2.02 -28.92 -8.96
C ALA A 125 2.05 -30.45 -9.14
N GLU A 126 1.52 -30.95 -10.26
CA GLU A 126 1.61 -32.37 -10.61
C GLU A 126 3.04 -32.80 -10.91
N ALA A 127 3.81 -31.96 -11.61
CA ALA A 127 5.23 -32.21 -11.87
C ALA A 127 6.05 -32.35 -10.58
N ILE A 128 5.77 -31.50 -9.57
CA ILE A 128 6.44 -31.54 -8.26
C ILE A 128 6.09 -32.84 -7.50
N LYS A 129 4.82 -33.28 -7.56
CA LYS A 129 4.38 -34.52 -6.90
C LYS A 129 5.06 -35.76 -7.45
N GLY A 130 5.40 -35.77 -8.74
CA GLY A 130 6.10 -36.89 -9.40
C GLY A 130 7.60 -37.03 -9.09
N ILE A 131 8.19 -36.12 -8.29
CA ILE A 131 9.62 -36.16 -7.98
C ILE A 131 9.88 -36.97 -6.70
N ASP A 132 10.53 -38.13 -6.83
CA ASP A 132 10.79 -39.04 -5.69
C ASP A 132 12.11 -38.80 -4.96
N ARG A 133 13.03 -38.03 -5.55
CA ARG A 133 14.35 -37.76 -4.96
C ARG A 133 14.38 -36.38 -4.33
N LEU A 134 14.59 -36.31 -3.01
CA LEU A 134 14.66 -35.04 -2.26
C LEU A 134 15.69 -34.06 -2.86
N GLY A 135 16.90 -34.51 -3.18
CA GLY A 135 17.91 -33.63 -3.80
C GLY A 135 17.47 -33.04 -5.14
N PHE A 136 16.73 -33.80 -5.96
CA PHE A 136 16.17 -33.30 -7.21
C PHE A 136 15.01 -32.33 -6.95
N LEU A 137 14.14 -32.64 -5.97
CA LEU A 137 13.02 -31.79 -5.57
C LEU A 137 13.50 -30.41 -5.10
N VAL A 138 14.49 -30.38 -4.21
CA VAL A 138 15.10 -29.16 -3.68
C VAL A 138 15.69 -28.29 -4.81
N ASN A 139 16.44 -28.91 -5.72
CA ASN A 139 17.00 -28.19 -6.87
C ASN A 139 15.92 -27.70 -7.83
N PHE A 140 14.89 -28.52 -8.09
CA PHE A 140 13.78 -28.17 -8.98
C PHE A 140 12.99 -26.98 -8.44
N ILE A 141 12.60 -27.03 -7.16
CA ILE A 141 11.90 -25.91 -6.51
C ILE A 141 12.80 -24.67 -6.47
N GLY A 142 14.03 -24.79 -5.96
CA GLY A 142 14.97 -23.66 -5.87
C GLY A 142 15.26 -22.98 -7.22
N SER A 143 15.26 -23.75 -8.33
CA SER A 143 15.43 -23.19 -9.67
C SER A 143 14.22 -22.39 -10.17
N ASN A 144 13.01 -22.76 -9.77
CA ASN A 144 11.75 -22.15 -10.19
C ASN A 144 11.24 -21.05 -9.25
N MET A 145 11.77 -20.96 -8.02
CA MET A 145 11.43 -19.90 -7.07
C MET A 145 11.86 -18.52 -7.57
N GLN A 146 11.05 -17.50 -7.26
CA GLN A 146 11.33 -16.10 -7.59
C GLN A 146 12.02 -15.40 -6.41
N VAL A 147 13.24 -15.84 -6.11
CA VAL A 147 14.12 -15.26 -5.08
C VAL A 147 15.37 -14.66 -5.69
N GLU A 148 16.04 -13.79 -4.92
CA GLU A 148 17.26 -13.12 -5.32
C GLU A 148 18.38 -14.11 -5.67
N VAL A 149 19.30 -13.68 -6.55
CA VAL A 149 20.43 -14.52 -7.00
C VAL A 149 21.30 -14.97 -5.82
N GLU A 150 21.45 -14.12 -4.80
CA GLU A 150 22.19 -14.43 -3.57
C GLU A 150 21.59 -15.64 -2.84
N ASP A 151 20.27 -15.68 -2.66
CA ASP A 151 19.58 -16.80 -2.01
C ASP A 151 19.73 -18.09 -2.83
N LYS A 152 19.59 -18.00 -4.17
CA LYS A 152 19.80 -19.16 -5.07
C LYS A 152 21.22 -19.68 -5.01
N GLN A 153 22.19 -18.78 -4.94
CA GLN A 153 23.60 -19.12 -4.79
C GLN A 153 23.84 -19.82 -3.45
N GLY A 154 23.23 -19.32 -2.37
CA GLY A 154 23.29 -19.94 -1.04
C GLY A 154 22.75 -21.37 -0.99
N ILE A 155 21.73 -21.70 -1.80
CA ILE A 155 21.23 -23.07 -1.99
C ILE A 155 22.24 -23.93 -2.76
N LEU A 156 22.82 -23.38 -3.85
CA LEU A 156 23.77 -24.10 -4.69
C LEU A 156 25.06 -24.46 -3.93
N GLU A 157 25.54 -23.53 -3.12
CA GLU A 157 26.76 -23.66 -2.32
C GLU A 157 26.62 -24.63 -1.15
N GLU A 158 25.40 -24.86 -0.67
CA GLU A 158 25.14 -25.79 0.41
C GLU A 158 25.40 -27.24 -0.01
N VAL A 159 26.30 -27.91 0.69
CA VAL A 159 26.66 -29.31 0.40
C VAL A 159 25.71 -30.25 1.11
N ASN A 160 25.32 -29.94 2.36
CA ASN A 160 24.47 -30.83 3.12
C ASN A 160 23.02 -30.80 2.60
N LEU A 161 22.47 -31.95 2.21
CA LEU A 161 21.12 -32.04 1.65
C LEU A 161 20.04 -31.60 2.65
N ARG A 162 20.20 -31.91 3.94
CA ARG A 162 19.28 -31.49 5.01
C ARG A 162 19.23 -29.96 5.11
N GLU A 163 20.39 -29.34 5.26
CA GLU A 163 20.51 -27.87 5.38
C GLU A 163 19.99 -27.18 4.11
N ARG A 164 20.26 -27.76 2.95
CA ARG A 164 19.77 -27.25 1.66
C ARG A 164 18.25 -27.32 1.56
N ALA A 165 17.64 -28.43 1.97
CA ALA A 165 16.19 -28.58 2.01
C ALA A 165 15.55 -27.60 3.01
N GLN A 166 16.16 -27.43 4.18
CA GLN A 166 15.71 -26.50 5.20
C GLN A 166 15.72 -25.04 4.69
N LYS A 167 16.82 -24.62 4.04
CA LYS A 167 16.91 -23.29 3.39
C LYS A 167 15.80 -23.06 2.37
N VAL A 168 15.51 -24.06 1.52
CA VAL A 168 14.42 -23.95 0.54
C VAL A 168 13.06 -23.82 1.24
N LEU A 169 12.79 -24.62 2.29
CA LEU A 169 11.57 -24.50 3.07
C LEU A 169 11.40 -23.10 3.69
N GLU A 170 12.46 -22.55 4.27
CA GLU A 170 12.44 -21.20 4.86
C GLU A 170 12.11 -20.13 3.81
N LEU A 171 12.74 -20.20 2.63
CA LEU A 171 12.49 -19.28 1.53
C LEU A 171 11.05 -19.39 1.01
N LEU A 172 10.51 -20.61 0.86
CA LEU A 172 9.13 -20.83 0.44
C LEU A 172 8.14 -20.26 1.48
N HIS A 173 8.43 -20.40 2.77
CA HIS A 173 7.59 -19.81 3.82
C HIS A 173 7.58 -18.28 3.74
N LYS A 174 8.74 -17.66 3.51
CA LYS A 174 8.85 -16.22 3.31
C LYS A 174 8.06 -15.76 2.07
N GLU A 175 8.15 -16.51 0.97
CA GLU A 175 7.40 -16.24 -0.26
C GLU A 175 5.89 -16.34 -0.03
N LYS A 176 5.43 -17.37 0.71
CA LYS A 176 4.02 -17.55 1.06
C LYS A 176 3.49 -16.37 1.88
N GLN A 177 4.24 -15.92 2.89
CA GLN A 177 3.86 -14.77 3.71
C GLN A 177 3.72 -13.51 2.85
N MET A 178 4.66 -13.27 1.94
CA MET A 178 4.62 -12.13 1.03
C MET A 178 3.43 -12.19 0.07
N LEU A 179 3.11 -13.35 -0.50
CA LEU A 179 1.96 -13.53 -1.37
C LEU A 179 0.64 -13.34 -0.61
N SER A 180 0.52 -13.87 0.61
CA SER A 180 -0.67 -13.66 1.45
C SER A 180 -0.90 -12.18 1.72
N LEU A 181 0.16 -11.45 2.13
CA LEU A 181 0.06 -10.01 2.39
C LEU A 181 -0.36 -9.23 1.13
N LYS A 182 0.18 -9.57 -0.04
CA LYS A 182 -0.23 -8.97 -1.32
C LYS A 182 -1.71 -9.21 -1.62
N GLN A 183 -2.19 -10.44 -1.42
CA GLN A 183 -3.60 -10.78 -1.62
C GLN A 183 -4.52 -10.05 -0.64
N ASP A 184 -4.12 -9.94 0.64
CA ASP A 184 -4.90 -9.23 1.66
C ASP A 184 -5.02 -7.73 1.35
N ILE A 185 -3.92 -7.11 0.92
CA ILE A 185 -3.93 -5.72 0.45
C ILE A 185 -4.86 -5.57 -0.76
N GLN A 186 -4.76 -6.44 -1.75
CA GLN A 186 -5.62 -6.41 -2.94
C GLN A 186 -7.10 -6.56 -2.58
N ARG A 187 -7.44 -7.48 -1.65
CA ARG A 187 -8.82 -7.67 -1.17
C ARG A 187 -9.35 -6.43 -0.47
N LYS A 188 -8.54 -5.81 0.39
CA LYS A 188 -8.94 -4.57 1.09
C LYS A 188 -9.19 -3.43 0.12
N VAL A 189 -8.26 -3.18 -0.81
CA VAL A 189 -8.41 -2.14 -1.84
C VAL A 189 -9.65 -2.39 -2.71
N LYS A 190 -9.89 -3.65 -3.10
CA LYS A 190 -11.09 -4.00 -3.88
C LYS A 190 -12.38 -3.72 -3.10
N THR A 191 -12.41 -4.04 -1.81
CA THR A 191 -13.59 -3.82 -0.96
C THR A 191 -13.89 -2.33 -0.80
N ASP A 192 -12.85 -1.52 -0.58
CA ASP A 192 -12.96 -0.06 -0.46
C ASP A 192 -13.47 0.56 -1.79
N LEU A 193 -12.95 0.09 -2.93
CA LEU A 193 -13.41 0.52 -4.27
C LEU A 193 -14.86 0.11 -4.55
N ASP A 194 -15.24 -1.14 -4.25
CA ASP A 194 -16.60 -1.64 -4.45
C ASP A 194 -17.61 -0.86 -3.59
N GLN A 195 -17.22 -0.48 -2.36
CA GLN A 195 -18.03 0.39 -1.50
C GLN A 195 -18.19 1.79 -2.10
N GLN A 196 -17.09 2.43 -2.51
CA GLN A 196 -17.14 3.77 -3.13
C GLN A 196 -17.99 3.79 -4.41
N GLN A 197 -17.85 2.77 -5.26
CA GLN A 197 -18.67 2.64 -6.47
C GLN A 197 -20.16 2.49 -6.13
N ARG A 198 -20.49 1.67 -5.11
CA ARG A 198 -21.86 1.50 -4.65
C ARG A 198 -22.45 2.80 -4.11
N GLU A 199 -21.71 3.51 -3.25
CA GLU A 199 -22.13 4.79 -2.68
C GLU A 199 -22.36 5.85 -3.76
N PHE A 200 -21.46 5.95 -4.74
CA PHE A 200 -21.58 6.84 -5.89
C PHE A 200 -22.84 6.52 -6.71
N PHE A 201 -23.06 5.24 -7.01
CA PHE A 201 -24.23 4.80 -7.77
C PHE A 201 -25.54 5.11 -7.03
N LEU A 202 -25.60 4.84 -5.73
CA LEU A 202 -26.77 5.15 -4.90
C LEU A 202 -27.04 6.66 -4.83
N HIS A 203 -26.01 7.49 -4.69
CA HIS A 203 -26.16 8.95 -4.73
C HIS A 203 -26.72 9.42 -6.07
N GLN A 204 -26.22 8.88 -7.17
CA GLN A 204 -26.71 9.24 -8.50
C GLN A 204 -28.17 8.81 -8.69
N GLN A 205 -28.56 7.63 -8.19
CA GLN A 205 -29.96 7.19 -8.20
C GLN A 205 -30.87 8.10 -7.38
N MET A 206 -30.46 8.45 -6.15
CA MET A 206 -31.21 9.37 -5.29
C MET A 206 -31.41 10.74 -5.94
N LYS A 207 -30.35 11.26 -6.59
CA LYS A 207 -30.44 12.52 -7.33
C LYS A 207 -31.47 12.44 -8.47
N THR A 208 -31.41 11.39 -9.28
CA THR A 208 -32.39 11.17 -10.36
C THR A 208 -33.82 11.06 -9.82
N ILE A 209 -34.02 10.34 -8.71
CA ILE A 209 -35.34 10.21 -8.07
C ILE A 209 -35.86 11.58 -7.57
N GLN A 210 -34.99 12.40 -6.96
CA GLN A 210 -35.35 13.75 -6.51
C GLN A 210 -35.71 14.67 -7.68
N ASP A 211 -34.97 14.60 -8.79
CA ASP A 211 -35.25 15.36 -10.01
C ASP A 211 -36.60 14.92 -10.64
N GLU A 212 -36.90 13.62 -10.70
CA GLU A 212 -38.15 13.06 -11.23
C GLU A 212 -39.38 13.34 -10.36
N LEU A 213 -39.22 13.40 -9.03
CA LEU A 213 -40.30 13.73 -8.09
C LEU A 213 -40.65 15.24 -8.07
N GLY A 214 -39.86 16.10 -8.70
CA GLY A 214 -40.09 17.55 -8.76
C GLY A 214 -39.90 18.28 -7.41
N ALA A 215 -39.60 17.55 -6.34
CA ALA A 215 -39.29 18.08 -5.02
C ALA A 215 -37.78 18.38 -4.95
N ASN A 216 -37.38 19.58 -5.34
CA ASN A 216 -36.02 20.04 -5.10
C ASN A 216 -35.91 20.48 -3.63
N PRO A 217 -35.28 19.70 -2.73
CA PRO A 217 -35.28 19.97 -1.29
C PRO A 217 -34.64 21.32 -0.96
N LEU A 218 -33.72 21.80 -1.83
CA LEU A 218 -33.12 23.13 -1.66
C LEU A 218 -34.12 24.26 -1.84
N LYS A 219 -35.08 24.11 -2.76
CA LYS A 219 -36.09 25.16 -2.95
C LYS A 219 -36.99 25.26 -1.74
N GLU A 220 -37.32 24.13 -1.14
CA GLU A 220 -38.13 24.09 0.08
C GLU A 220 -37.38 24.70 1.27
N GLU A 221 -36.11 24.34 1.49
CA GLU A 221 -35.26 24.92 2.54
C GLU A 221 -35.12 26.45 2.42
N ILE A 222 -34.90 26.96 1.20
CA ILE A 222 -34.77 28.41 0.94
C ILE A 222 -36.11 29.12 1.20
N LEU A 223 -37.23 28.51 0.80
CA LEU A 223 -38.56 29.07 1.04
C LEU A 223 -38.89 29.13 2.53
N GLU A 224 -38.54 28.09 3.30
CA GLU A 224 -38.71 28.08 4.76
C GLU A 224 -37.88 29.17 5.45
N LYS A 225 -36.61 29.34 5.07
CA LYS A 225 -35.74 30.39 5.61
C LYS A 225 -36.28 31.79 5.29
N ARG A 226 -36.81 32.00 4.08
CA ARG A 226 -37.48 33.27 3.70
C ARG A 226 -38.78 33.50 4.48
N ALA A 227 -39.53 32.45 4.79
CA ALA A 227 -40.75 32.57 5.59
C ALA A 227 -40.44 32.97 7.04
N LYS A 228 -39.44 32.36 7.68
CA LYS A 228 -38.97 32.74 9.03
C LYS A 228 -38.44 34.18 9.06
N ALA A 229 -37.66 34.55 8.06
CA ALA A 229 -37.15 35.90 7.87
C ALA A 229 -38.25 36.97 7.88
N ALA A 230 -39.38 36.72 7.22
CA ALA A 230 -40.49 37.67 7.15
C ALA A 230 -41.15 37.96 8.52
N THR A 231 -40.99 37.07 9.50
CA THR A 231 -41.58 37.21 10.83
C THR A 231 -40.68 37.92 11.85
N LYS A 232 -39.41 38.17 11.52
CA LYS A 232 -38.43 38.77 12.44
C LYS A 232 -38.39 40.30 12.36
N ASP A 233 -38.28 40.95 13.52
CA ASP A 233 -38.12 42.40 13.65
C ASP A 233 -36.63 42.78 13.76
N TRP A 234 -35.92 42.66 12.65
CA TRP A 234 -34.50 42.99 12.54
C TRP A 234 -34.23 44.42 12.04
N PRO A 235 -33.12 45.05 12.48
CA PRO A 235 -32.65 46.33 11.92
C PRO A 235 -32.38 46.27 10.41
N ASP A 236 -32.51 47.40 9.72
CA ASP A 236 -32.33 47.49 8.26
C ASP A 236 -31.00 46.93 7.76
N HIS A 237 -29.90 47.09 8.52
CA HIS A 237 -28.59 46.56 8.13
C HIS A 237 -28.56 45.03 8.15
N ALA A 238 -29.21 44.40 9.13
CA ALA A 238 -29.26 42.94 9.28
C ALA A 238 -30.17 42.31 8.23
N LYS A 239 -31.31 42.94 7.94
CA LYS A 239 -32.23 42.52 6.86
C LYS A 239 -31.55 42.53 5.49
N ASN A 240 -30.87 43.64 5.14
CA ASN A 240 -30.15 43.75 3.88
C ASN A 240 -29.00 42.74 3.74
N ALA A 241 -28.31 42.42 4.85
CA ALA A 241 -27.29 41.38 4.85
C ALA A 241 -27.91 40.00 4.61
N PHE A 242 -29.00 39.66 5.30
CA PHE A 242 -29.72 38.39 5.12
C PHE A 242 -30.20 38.21 3.67
N ASP A 243 -30.84 39.23 3.07
CA ASP A 243 -31.34 39.18 1.70
C ASP A 243 -30.23 38.97 0.65
N LYS A 244 -29.05 39.55 0.89
CA LYS A 244 -27.88 39.34 0.03
C LYS A 244 -27.33 37.92 0.15
N GLU A 245 -27.25 37.40 1.36
CA GLU A 245 -26.67 36.11 1.66
C GLU A 245 -27.61 34.93 1.28
N ILE A 246 -28.93 35.07 1.44
CA ILE A 246 -29.90 34.05 0.97
C ILE A 246 -29.91 33.95 -0.57
N GLY A 247 -29.76 35.07 -1.27
CA GLY A 247 -29.62 35.09 -2.73
C GLY A 247 -28.30 34.50 -3.24
N LYS A 248 -27.25 34.45 -2.41
CA LYS A 248 -26.03 33.69 -2.72
C LYS A 248 -26.26 32.19 -2.52
N LEU A 249 -26.88 31.79 -1.40
CA LEU A 249 -27.19 30.39 -1.09
C LEU A 249 -28.01 29.74 -2.22
N GLU A 250 -28.99 30.46 -2.77
CA GLU A 250 -29.84 30.00 -3.89
C GLU A 250 -29.07 29.69 -5.19
N ARG A 251 -27.89 30.29 -5.39
CA ARG A 251 -27.05 30.07 -6.57
C ARG A 251 -25.88 29.13 -6.31
N MET A 252 -25.64 28.74 -5.05
CA MET A 252 -24.54 27.87 -4.68
C MET A 252 -24.89 26.40 -4.96
N ASN A 253 -23.86 25.61 -5.28
CA ASN A 253 -24.02 24.16 -5.38
C ASN A 253 -24.12 23.58 -3.96
N PRO A 254 -25.18 22.84 -3.61
CA PRO A 254 -25.33 22.18 -2.31
C PRO A 254 -24.18 21.21 -1.93
N GLN A 255 -23.46 20.69 -2.93
CA GLN A 255 -22.32 19.79 -2.71
C GLN A 255 -21.00 20.55 -2.43
N ALA A 256 -21.00 21.88 -2.53
CA ALA A 256 -19.84 22.67 -2.16
C ALA A 256 -19.71 22.71 -0.63
N SER A 257 -18.49 22.54 -0.11
CA SER A 257 -18.19 22.64 1.32
C SER A 257 -18.60 23.98 1.93
N GLU A 258 -18.66 25.04 1.11
CA GLU A 258 -19.09 26.39 1.50
C GLU A 258 -20.61 26.50 1.73
N TYR A 259 -21.42 25.59 1.17
CA TYR A 259 -22.88 25.64 1.30
C TYR A 259 -23.32 25.50 2.76
N SER A 260 -22.74 24.54 3.49
CA SER A 260 -23.06 24.32 4.91
C SER A 260 -22.70 25.53 5.77
N VAL A 261 -21.56 26.17 5.50
CA VAL A 261 -21.12 27.37 6.23
C VAL A 261 -22.10 28.53 6.01
N GLN A 262 -22.50 28.72 4.75
CA GLN A 262 -23.45 29.77 4.37
C GLN A 262 -24.86 29.54 4.95
N ALA A 263 -25.35 28.29 4.93
CA ALA A 263 -26.63 27.92 5.51
C ALA A 263 -26.65 28.14 7.03
N ASN A 264 -25.60 27.72 7.73
CA ASN A 264 -25.45 27.91 9.18
C ASN A 264 -25.36 29.40 9.55
N TYR A 265 -24.70 30.21 8.73
CA TYR A 265 -24.65 31.66 8.95
C TYR A 265 -26.04 32.29 8.86
N LEU A 266 -26.83 31.90 7.85
CA LEU A 266 -28.22 32.35 7.71
C LEU A 266 -29.11 31.88 8.86
N ASP A 267 -28.91 30.65 9.36
CA ASP A 267 -29.61 30.17 10.56
C ASP A 267 -29.23 30.96 11.80
N THR A 268 -27.95 31.28 11.96
CA THR A 268 -27.48 32.13 13.08
C THR A 268 -28.16 33.51 13.03
N LEU A 269 -28.25 34.12 11.84
CA LEU A 269 -28.98 35.38 11.67
C LEU A 269 -30.48 35.23 11.99
N LEU A 270 -31.08 34.08 11.65
CA LEU A 270 -32.46 33.76 11.96
C LEU A 270 -32.70 33.38 13.42
N ASP A 271 -31.70 33.01 14.20
CA ASP A 271 -31.86 32.65 15.61
C ASP A 271 -31.62 33.84 16.54
N LEU A 272 -30.85 34.84 16.10
CA LEU A 272 -30.57 36.02 16.92
C LEU A 272 -31.85 36.79 17.30
N PRO A 273 -32.00 37.17 18.59
CA PRO A 273 -33.15 37.92 19.10
C PRO A 273 -32.98 39.42 18.76
N TRP A 274 -33.13 39.75 17.47
CA TRP A 274 -33.01 41.11 16.98
C TRP A 274 -34.03 42.03 17.64
N ASN A 275 -33.59 43.22 18.08
CA ASN A 275 -34.40 44.23 18.74
C ASN A 275 -35.12 43.79 20.03
N GLU A 276 -34.90 42.56 20.50
CA GLU A 276 -35.33 42.12 21.82
C GLU A 276 -34.28 42.51 22.85
N MET A 277 -34.59 43.55 23.62
CA MET A 277 -33.75 44.01 24.73
C MET A 277 -34.42 43.69 26.05
N SER A 278 -33.67 43.11 26.99
CA SER A 278 -34.11 43.00 28.38
C SER A 278 -34.12 44.37 29.04
N GLN A 279 -35.01 44.58 30.02
CA GLN A 279 -34.91 45.75 30.88
C GLN A 279 -33.68 45.61 31.80
N ASP A 280 -32.83 46.63 31.83
CA ASP A 280 -31.65 46.63 32.69
C ASP A 280 -32.03 46.58 34.17
N ASN A 281 -31.39 45.70 34.93
CA ASN A 281 -31.54 45.59 36.38
C ASN A 281 -30.29 46.12 37.09
N PHE A 282 -30.41 47.29 37.72
CA PHE A 282 -29.31 47.95 38.45
C PHE A 282 -29.37 47.74 39.99
N ASP A 283 -29.90 46.60 40.44
CA ASP A 283 -29.80 46.19 41.85
C ASP A 283 -28.43 45.56 42.14
N LEU A 284 -27.58 46.33 42.84
CA LEU A 284 -26.21 45.93 43.17
C LEU A 284 -26.16 44.78 44.18
N ASN A 285 -27.12 44.71 45.10
CA ASN A 285 -27.15 43.62 46.09
C ASN A 285 -27.54 42.31 45.42
N HIS A 286 -28.50 42.37 44.50
CA HIS A 286 -28.91 41.23 43.69
C HIS A 286 -27.76 40.77 42.77
N ALA A 287 -27.08 41.70 42.09
CA ALA A 287 -25.94 41.39 41.24
C ALA A 287 -24.79 40.76 42.03
N GLN A 288 -24.47 41.25 43.23
CA GLN A 288 -23.43 40.69 44.08
C GLN A 288 -23.78 39.26 44.53
N ALA A 289 -25.02 39.02 44.97
CA ALA A 289 -25.47 37.70 45.38
C ALA A 289 -25.37 36.66 44.24
N ILE A 290 -25.75 37.03 43.01
CA ILE A 290 -25.63 36.16 41.84
C ILE A 290 -24.16 35.91 41.49
N LEU A 291 -23.31 36.95 41.50
CA LEU A 291 -21.88 36.78 41.21
C LEU A 291 -21.20 35.87 42.23
N ASP A 292 -21.58 35.97 43.50
CA ASP A 292 -21.04 35.12 44.57
C ASP A 292 -21.57 33.68 44.51
N GLN A 293 -22.79 33.48 44.01
CA GLN A 293 -23.38 32.17 43.82
C GLN A 293 -22.84 31.44 42.58
N ASP A 294 -22.77 32.12 41.43
CA ASP A 294 -22.45 31.49 40.14
C ASP A 294 -20.94 31.41 39.89
N HIS A 295 -20.13 32.24 40.58
CA HIS A 295 -18.69 32.30 40.39
C HIS A 295 -17.94 32.19 41.72
N TYR A 296 -17.19 31.10 41.90
CA TYR A 296 -16.37 30.90 43.10
C TYR A 296 -15.02 31.64 42.99
N GLY A 297 -14.69 32.48 43.97
CA GLY A 297 -13.46 33.31 43.99
C GLY A 297 -13.56 34.59 43.17
N LEU A 298 -12.44 35.04 42.57
CA LEU A 298 -12.37 36.25 41.72
C LEU A 298 -12.81 37.57 42.37
N GLU A 299 -12.55 37.75 43.68
CA GLU A 299 -12.96 38.92 44.47
C GLU A 299 -12.69 40.27 43.79
N LYS A 300 -11.46 40.47 43.28
CA LYS A 300 -11.07 41.71 42.60
C LYS A 300 -11.83 41.97 41.30
N VAL A 301 -12.27 40.93 40.60
CA VAL A 301 -13.03 41.06 39.35
C VAL A 301 -14.50 41.33 39.66
N LYS A 302 -15.07 40.61 40.65
CA LYS A 302 -16.43 40.85 41.13
C LYS A 302 -16.60 42.27 41.66
N GLU A 303 -15.66 42.75 42.46
CA GLU A 303 -15.65 44.12 43.00
C GLU A 303 -15.66 45.14 41.86
N ARG A 304 -14.82 44.96 40.82
CA ARG A 304 -14.81 45.82 39.63
C ARG A 304 -16.11 45.80 38.82
N ILE A 305 -16.75 44.64 38.69
CA ILE A 305 -18.04 44.53 37.99
C ILE A 305 -19.13 45.28 38.77
N ILE A 306 -19.15 45.16 40.10
CA ILE A 306 -20.08 45.89 40.97
C ILE A 306 -19.81 47.39 40.96
N GLU A 307 -18.55 47.82 41.02
CA GLU A 307 -18.15 49.22 40.85
C GLU A 307 -18.65 49.77 39.51
N HIS A 308 -18.53 48.99 38.44
CA HIS A 308 -19.00 49.39 37.11
C HIS A 308 -20.53 49.52 37.05
N LEU A 309 -21.27 48.56 37.59
CA LEU A 309 -22.73 48.64 37.70
C LEU A 309 -23.17 49.84 38.56
N ALA A 310 -22.41 50.17 39.60
CA ALA A 310 -22.66 51.36 40.44
C ALA A 310 -22.46 52.67 39.66
N VAL A 311 -21.44 52.74 38.80
CA VAL A 311 -21.21 53.88 37.90
C VAL A 311 -22.31 53.98 36.83
N LEU A 312 -22.73 52.85 36.25
CA LEU A 312 -23.81 52.82 35.26
C LEU A 312 -25.16 53.26 35.88
N LYS A 313 -25.45 52.82 37.10
CA LYS A 313 -26.64 53.25 37.87
C LYS A 313 -26.70 54.76 38.08
N ILE A 314 -25.54 55.42 38.21
CA ILE A 314 -25.44 56.87 38.46
C ILE A 314 -25.50 57.67 37.15
N LYS A 315 -24.85 57.20 36.07
CA LYS A 315 -24.71 57.97 34.81
C LYS A 315 -25.81 57.71 33.78
N GLY A 316 -26.49 56.55 33.81
CA GLY A 316 -27.63 56.26 32.95
C GLY A 316 -27.33 56.11 31.45
N ASP A 317 -26.06 56.13 31.01
CA ASP A 317 -25.66 55.88 29.63
C ASP A 317 -24.30 55.14 29.59
N LEU A 318 -24.18 54.17 28.67
CA LEU A 318 -23.06 53.24 28.50
C LEU A 318 -21.80 53.89 27.88
N LYS A 319 -21.81 55.20 27.61
CA LYS A 319 -20.69 55.94 27.00
C LYS A 319 -19.54 56.27 27.96
N ALA A 320 -19.14 55.32 28.80
CA ALA A 320 -17.83 55.35 29.43
C ALA A 320 -16.91 54.38 28.67
N PRO A 321 -15.67 54.75 28.33
CA PRO A 321 -14.71 53.78 27.80
C PRO A 321 -14.32 52.83 28.95
N ILE A 322 -14.40 51.53 28.70
CA ILE A 322 -14.12 50.49 29.70
C ILE A 322 -12.90 49.66 29.24
N LEU A 323 -12.07 49.26 30.22
CA LEU A 323 -11.08 48.16 30.23
C LEU A 323 -10.13 48.03 29.03
#